data_AF-A0A4P0Y0R6-F1
#
_entry.id   AF-A0A4P0Y0R6-F1
#
_cell.length_a   1.000
_cell.length_b   1.000
_cell.length_c   1.000
_cell.angle_alpha   90.00
_cell.angle_beta   90.00
_cell.angle_gamma   90.00
#
_symmetry.space_group_name_H-M   'P 1'
#
loop_
_entity.id
_entity.type
_entity.pdbx_description
1 polymer ?
#
loop_
_entity_poly.entity_id
_entity_poly.type
_entity_poly.pdbx_seq_one_letter_code
_entity_poly.pdbx_strand_id
1 'polypeptide(L)'
;MHLGSPLRAFNSLNRMGASSLSNEIASGAIFFAVGGIGWLLAVCKKLPAGLRSLWLVVTMVLGVIFVWMMVRVYNTIDTVPTWYTVWTPLSFFLTLFIGGPLLGYLLLRVAGVDGWALRLLPVVSLLALLVSIMVVVMQGSELATIRSSVQQASALVPDYGLLMAWRVVLLALALACWCVPQIRGRKPAVSLLGLAFVLILAGEMIGRGIFYGLHMTVGMAVAS
;
A
#
# COMPACT_ATOMS: atom_id res chain seq x y z
N MET A 1 -18.36 -3.38 -0.54
CA MET A 1 -19.60 -3.12 -1.31
C MET A 1 -19.68 -1.61 -1.60
N HIS A 2 -19.20 -1.16 -2.76
CA HIS A 2 -19.22 0.25 -3.19
C HIS A 2 -19.96 0.45 -4.54
N LEU A 3 -20.13 -0.63 -5.31
CA LEU A 3 -21.02 -0.68 -6.47
C LEU A 3 -22.43 -0.96 -5.95
N GLY A 4 -23.36 -0.04 -6.13
CA GLY A 4 -24.75 -0.14 -5.65
C GLY A 4 -25.51 -1.40 -6.09
N SER A 5 -24.97 -2.20 -7.02
CA SER A 5 -25.37 -3.62 -7.15
C SER A 5 -24.17 -4.53 -7.49
N PRO A 6 -23.98 -5.66 -6.78
CA PRO A 6 -22.89 -6.62 -7.04
C PRO A 6 -22.92 -7.21 -8.44
N LEU A 7 -24.10 -7.42 -9.02
CA LEU A 7 -24.28 -8.02 -10.34
C LEU A 7 -23.77 -7.10 -11.48
N ARG A 8 -23.72 -5.78 -11.27
CA ARG A 8 -23.19 -4.83 -12.26
C ARG A 8 -21.66 -4.72 -12.26
N ALA A 9 -20.97 -5.39 -11.33
CA ALA A 9 -19.51 -5.44 -11.31
C ALA A 9 -18.95 -6.03 -12.63
N PHE A 10 -19.63 -7.00 -13.24
CA PHE A 10 -19.21 -7.55 -14.53
C PHE A 10 -19.28 -6.53 -15.67
N ASN A 11 -20.22 -5.57 -15.63
CA ASN A 11 -20.28 -4.50 -16.64
C ASN A 11 -19.06 -3.56 -16.57
N SER A 12 -18.39 -3.48 -15.41
CA SER A 12 -17.16 -2.70 -15.29
C SER A 12 -16.01 -3.30 -16.10
N LEU A 13 -16.05 -4.59 -16.45
CA LEU A 13 -15.04 -5.24 -17.32
C LEU A 13 -15.26 -4.92 -18.81
N ASN A 14 -16.42 -4.40 -19.20
CA ASN A 14 -16.70 -4.09 -20.61
C ASN A 14 -15.92 -2.88 -21.15
N ARG A 15 -15.17 -2.15 -20.29
CA ARG A 15 -14.33 -1.00 -20.67
C ARG A 15 -12.86 -1.17 -20.28
N MET A 16 -12.37 -2.42 -20.27
CA MET A 16 -10.93 -2.70 -20.13
C MET A 16 -10.15 -1.93 -21.21
N GLY A 17 -9.10 -1.23 -20.80
CA GLY A 17 -8.28 -0.35 -21.65
C GLY A 17 -8.71 1.12 -21.66
N ALA A 18 -10.01 1.41 -21.53
CA ALA A 18 -10.55 2.78 -21.61
C ALA A 18 -10.79 3.43 -20.23
N SER A 19 -11.04 2.64 -19.19
CA SER A 19 -11.31 3.15 -17.84
C SER A 19 -10.25 2.69 -16.85
N SER A 20 -9.71 3.62 -16.06
CA SER A 20 -8.75 3.33 -14.99
C SER A 20 -9.33 2.37 -13.94
N LEU A 21 -10.59 2.57 -13.55
CA LEU A 21 -11.31 1.70 -12.61
C LEU A 21 -11.50 0.27 -13.17
N SER A 22 -11.83 0.14 -14.45
CA SER A 22 -11.92 -1.17 -15.11
C SER A 22 -10.58 -1.91 -15.13
N ASN A 23 -9.50 -1.19 -15.42
CA ASN A 23 -8.14 -1.73 -15.43
C ASN A 23 -7.66 -2.16 -14.04
N GLU A 24 -8.04 -1.43 -12.98
CA GLU A 24 -7.77 -1.82 -11.60
C GLU A 24 -8.46 -3.15 -11.26
N ILE A 25 -9.75 -3.28 -11.54
CA ILE A 25 -10.52 -4.51 -11.26
C ILE A 25 -9.95 -5.69 -12.04
N ALA A 26 -9.67 -5.50 -13.33
CA ALA A 26 -9.12 -6.56 -14.19
C ALA A 26 -7.71 -7.00 -13.72
N SER A 27 -6.82 -6.05 -13.43
CA SER A 27 -5.47 -6.37 -12.95
C SER A 27 -5.48 -7.04 -11.57
N GLY A 28 -6.37 -6.61 -10.67
CA GLY A 28 -6.58 -7.24 -9.37
C GLY A 28 -7.10 -8.67 -9.49
N ALA A 29 -8.06 -8.91 -10.39
CA ALA A 29 -8.57 -10.25 -10.66
C ALA A 29 -7.49 -11.17 -11.23
N ILE A 30 -6.68 -10.69 -12.16
CA ILE A 30 -5.55 -11.45 -12.73
C ILE A 30 -4.51 -11.78 -11.66
N PHE A 31 -4.11 -10.79 -10.85
CA PHE A 31 -3.16 -10.99 -9.76
C PHE A 31 -3.66 -12.06 -8.76
N PHE A 32 -4.93 -11.96 -8.36
CA PHE A 32 -5.54 -12.91 -7.43
C PHE A 32 -5.67 -14.32 -8.05
N ALA A 33 -6.08 -14.41 -9.32
CA ALA A 33 -6.18 -15.68 -10.03
C ALA A 33 -4.81 -16.36 -10.17
N VAL A 34 -3.79 -15.64 -10.65
CA VAL A 34 -2.43 -16.18 -10.82
C VAL A 34 -1.81 -16.55 -9.48
N GLY A 35 -1.95 -15.70 -8.46
CA GLY A 35 -1.46 -15.98 -7.11
C GLY A 35 -2.17 -17.19 -6.46
N GLY A 36 -3.50 -17.24 -6.56
CA GLY A 36 -4.34 -18.31 -6.00
C GLY A 36 -4.13 -19.66 -6.69
N ILE A 37 -4.07 -19.68 -8.03
CA ILE A 37 -3.74 -20.89 -8.80
C ILE A 37 -2.32 -21.35 -8.46
N GLY A 38 -1.36 -20.43 -8.40
CA GLY A 38 0.02 -20.74 -8.03
C GLY A 38 0.12 -21.37 -6.64
N TRP A 39 -0.60 -20.82 -5.66
CA TRP A 39 -0.69 -21.37 -4.31
C TRP A 39 -1.33 -22.78 -4.31
N LEU A 40 -2.46 -22.96 -5.01
CA LEU A 40 -3.15 -24.25 -5.07
C LEU A 40 -2.27 -25.34 -5.70
N LEU A 41 -1.61 -25.03 -6.83
CA LEU A 41 -0.70 -25.95 -7.50
C LEU A 41 0.51 -26.30 -6.62
N ALA A 42 1.02 -25.34 -5.84
CA ALA A 42 2.10 -25.58 -4.89
C ALA A 42 1.66 -26.49 -3.74
N VAL A 43 0.47 -26.28 -3.17
CA VAL A 43 -0.11 -27.14 -2.11
C VAL A 43 -0.35 -28.56 -2.63
N CYS A 44 -0.88 -28.70 -3.86
CA CYS A 44 -1.07 -29.98 -4.51
C CYS A 44 0.24 -30.66 -4.97
N LYS A 45 1.40 -30.03 -4.75
CA LYS A 45 2.73 -30.51 -5.20
C LYS A 45 2.80 -30.78 -6.71
N LYS A 46 1.96 -30.10 -7.51
CA LYS A 46 1.90 -30.25 -8.98
C LYS A 46 2.83 -29.29 -9.73
N LEU A 47 3.57 -28.45 -9.01
CA LEU A 47 4.41 -27.42 -9.59
C LEU A 47 5.91 -27.78 -9.47
N PRO A 48 6.62 -28.08 -10.57
CA PRO A 48 8.06 -28.35 -10.53
C PRO A 48 8.85 -27.09 -10.11
N ALA A 49 10.03 -27.27 -9.52
CA ALA A 49 10.78 -26.19 -8.87
C ALA A 49 11.14 -25.00 -9.79
N GLY A 50 11.52 -25.28 -11.05
CA GLY A 50 11.80 -24.24 -12.04
C GLY A 50 10.55 -23.42 -12.39
N LEU A 51 9.44 -24.10 -12.66
CA LEU A 51 8.16 -23.45 -12.95
C LEU A 51 7.63 -22.66 -11.74
N ARG A 52 7.82 -23.17 -10.53
CA ARG A 52 7.48 -22.46 -9.29
C ARG A 52 8.21 -21.14 -9.15
N SER A 53 9.51 -21.13 -9.44
CA SER A 53 10.32 -19.90 -9.35
C SER A 53 9.86 -18.86 -10.36
N LEU A 54 9.64 -19.28 -11.61
CA LEU A 54 9.08 -18.41 -12.66
C LEU A 54 7.69 -17.88 -12.27
N TRP A 55 6.82 -18.74 -11.74
CA TRP A 55 5.47 -18.38 -11.32
C TRP A 55 5.47 -17.32 -10.21
N LEU A 56 6.38 -17.44 -9.23
CA LEU A 56 6.55 -16.44 -8.18
C LEU A 56 6.97 -15.09 -8.75
N VAL A 57 7.94 -15.07 -9.69
CA VAL A 57 8.37 -13.83 -10.35
C VAL A 57 7.21 -13.18 -11.11
N VAL A 58 6.46 -13.95 -11.90
CA VAL A 58 5.28 -13.45 -12.62
C VAL A 58 4.26 -12.87 -11.64
N THR A 59 3.99 -13.57 -10.52
CA THR A 59 3.05 -13.10 -9.49
C THR A 59 3.53 -11.79 -8.85
N MET A 60 4.84 -11.65 -8.58
CA MET A 60 5.42 -10.40 -8.04
C MET A 60 5.23 -9.23 -9.02
N VAL A 61 5.51 -9.45 -10.31
CA VAL A 61 5.33 -8.43 -11.35
C VAL A 61 3.87 -8.02 -11.46
N LEU A 62 2.94 -8.97 -11.45
CA LEU A 62 1.49 -8.68 -11.45
C LEU A 62 1.06 -7.90 -10.22
N GLY A 63 1.64 -8.15 -9.05
CA GLY A 63 1.38 -7.37 -7.84
C GLY A 63 1.81 -5.90 -7.99
N VAL A 64 2.98 -5.65 -8.58
CA VAL A 64 3.46 -4.29 -8.88
C VAL A 64 2.54 -3.59 -9.89
N ILE A 65 2.12 -4.30 -10.95
CA ILE A 65 1.18 -3.78 -11.95
C ILE A 65 -0.16 -3.45 -11.30
N PHE A 66 -0.67 -4.31 -10.41
CA PHE A 66 -1.93 -4.07 -9.72
C PHE A 66 -1.87 -2.78 -8.87
N VAL A 67 -0.81 -2.58 -8.08
CA VAL A 67 -0.63 -1.34 -7.31
C VAL A 67 -0.53 -0.13 -8.23
N TRP A 68 0.18 -0.25 -9.36
CA TRP A 68 0.22 0.80 -10.38
C TRP A 68 -1.17 1.15 -10.92
N MET A 69 -2.01 0.15 -11.20
CA MET A 69 -3.38 0.36 -11.67
C MET A 69 -4.27 0.99 -10.58
N MET A 70 -4.11 0.63 -9.30
CA MET A 70 -4.79 1.32 -8.20
C MET A 70 -4.45 2.82 -8.17
N VAL A 71 -3.16 3.17 -8.29
CA VAL A 71 -2.71 4.57 -8.31
C VAL A 71 -3.30 5.32 -9.50
N ARG A 72 -3.34 4.69 -10.67
CA ARG A 72 -3.91 5.29 -11.90
C ARG A 72 -5.36 5.70 -11.72
N VAL A 73 -6.14 5.02 -10.88
CA VAL A 73 -7.52 5.46 -10.60
C VAL A 73 -7.52 6.88 -10.02
N TYR A 74 -6.68 7.14 -9.02
CA TYR A 74 -6.58 8.47 -8.39
C TYR A 74 -5.92 9.52 -9.31
N ASN A 75 -4.87 9.15 -10.04
CA ASN A 75 -4.17 10.07 -10.94
C ASN A 75 -4.90 10.33 -12.27
N THR A 76 -6.07 9.74 -12.51
CA THR A 76 -6.91 10.06 -13.69
C THR A 76 -8.10 10.93 -13.34
N ILE A 77 -8.29 11.25 -12.05
CA ILE A 77 -9.37 12.11 -11.56
C ILE A 77 -8.78 13.51 -11.40
N ASP A 78 -8.73 14.25 -12.50
CA ASP A 78 -8.16 15.62 -12.55
C ASP A 78 -8.97 16.62 -11.70
N THR A 79 -10.19 16.25 -11.29
CA THR A 79 -11.06 17.07 -10.45
C THR A 79 -10.67 17.09 -8.97
N VAL A 80 -9.71 16.26 -8.54
CA VAL A 80 -9.21 16.19 -7.15
C VAL A 80 -7.68 16.47 -7.11
N PRO A 81 -7.26 17.74 -6.99
CA PRO A 81 -5.85 18.16 -7.10
C PRO A 81 -4.94 17.56 -6.04
N THR A 82 -5.48 17.23 -4.87
CA THR A 82 -4.73 16.59 -3.77
C THR A 82 -4.36 15.15 -4.08
N TRP A 83 -5.10 14.50 -4.97
CA TRP A 83 -4.84 13.13 -5.41
C TRP A 83 -4.04 13.09 -6.71
N TYR A 84 -4.19 14.09 -7.58
CA TYR A 84 -3.41 14.26 -8.80
C TYR A 84 -2.01 14.84 -8.50
N THR A 85 -1.18 14.07 -7.79
CA THR A 85 0.19 14.46 -7.46
C THR A 85 1.15 13.28 -7.57
N VAL A 86 2.46 13.56 -7.57
CA VAL A 86 3.51 12.52 -7.52
C VAL A 86 3.52 11.80 -6.16
N TRP A 87 2.97 12.42 -5.11
CA TRP A 87 2.91 11.86 -3.76
C TRP A 87 1.97 10.65 -3.67
N THR A 88 0.91 10.61 -4.48
CA THR A 88 -0.03 9.49 -4.53
C THR A 88 0.67 8.17 -4.94
N PRO A 89 1.32 8.05 -6.11
CA PRO A 89 2.07 6.84 -6.47
C PRO A 89 3.09 6.46 -5.41
N LEU A 90 3.89 7.42 -4.94
CA LEU A 90 4.92 7.16 -3.94
C LEU A 90 4.33 6.58 -2.67
N SER A 91 3.27 7.18 -2.13
CA SER A 91 2.60 6.71 -0.91
C SER A 91 2.06 5.28 -1.06
N PHE A 92 1.45 4.93 -2.20
CA PHE A 92 0.96 3.57 -2.46
C PHE A 92 2.08 2.53 -2.53
N PHE A 93 3.16 2.80 -3.27
CA PHE A 93 4.30 1.88 -3.33
C PHE A 93 5.06 1.80 -2.01
N LEU A 94 5.18 2.89 -1.25
CA LEU A 94 5.83 2.87 0.05
C LEU A 94 5.05 2.02 1.06
N THR A 95 3.72 2.04 1.06
CA THR A 95 2.90 1.10 1.86
C THR A 95 3.25 -0.36 1.52
N LEU A 96 3.40 -0.67 0.23
CA LEU A 96 3.80 -2.01 -0.23
C LEU A 96 5.17 -2.42 0.33
N PHE A 97 6.17 -1.54 0.26
CA PHE A 97 7.54 -1.82 0.74
C PHE A 97 7.69 -1.77 2.26
N ILE A 98 6.81 -1.07 2.99
CA ILE A 98 6.80 -1.04 4.46
C ILE A 98 6.11 -2.29 5.01
N GLY A 99 4.90 -2.60 4.55
CA GLY A 99 4.11 -3.72 5.10
C GLY A 99 4.42 -5.08 4.47
N GLY A 100 4.68 -5.12 3.17
CA GLY A 100 4.88 -6.36 2.40
C GLY A 100 6.03 -7.22 2.92
N PRO A 101 7.25 -6.68 3.10
CA PRO A 101 8.38 -7.44 3.63
C PRO A 101 8.15 -7.94 5.06
N LEU A 102 7.48 -7.18 5.92
CA LEU A 102 7.16 -7.63 7.28
C LEU A 102 6.19 -8.82 7.26
N LEU A 103 5.11 -8.74 6.47
CA LEU A 103 4.16 -9.84 6.32
C LEU A 103 4.82 -11.08 5.71
N GLY A 104 5.64 -10.89 4.67
CA GLY A 104 6.43 -11.95 4.06
C GLY A 104 7.37 -12.62 5.06
N TYR A 105 8.09 -11.83 5.86
CA TYR A 105 8.95 -12.34 6.92
C TYR A 105 8.14 -13.11 7.97
N LEU A 106 7.01 -12.57 8.45
CA LEU A 106 6.12 -13.25 9.40
C LEU A 106 5.67 -14.63 8.88
N LEU A 107 5.20 -14.70 7.62
CA LEU A 107 4.74 -15.96 7.02
C LEU A 107 5.88 -16.97 6.84
N LEU A 108 7.06 -16.52 6.41
CA LEU A 108 8.25 -17.37 6.30
C LEU A 108 8.70 -17.90 7.67
N ARG A 109 8.61 -17.08 8.72
CA ARG A 109 8.90 -17.49 10.10
C ARG A 109 7.91 -18.52 10.62
N VAL A 110 6.62 -18.36 10.32
CA VAL A 110 5.58 -19.34 10.67
C VAL A 110 5.84 -20.66 9.94
N ALA A 111 6.29 -20.61 8.69
CA ALA A 111 6.65 -21.78 7.90
C ALA A 111 8.00 -22.42 8.30
N GLY A 112 8.70 -21.88 9.31
CA GLY A 112 10.01 -22.39 9.76
C GLY A 112 11.15 -22.16 8.76
N VAL A 113 10.99 -21.23 7.81
CA VAL A 113 12.02 -20.89 6.82
C VAL A 113 12.99 -19.89 7.43
N ASP A 114 14.27 -20.27 7.46
CA ASP A 114 15.37 -19.42 7.89
C ASP A 114 16.38 -19.25 6.73
N GLY A 115 17.04 -18.10 6.68
CA GLY A 115 18.02 -17.80 5.64
C GLY A 115 18.60 -16.40 5.77
N TRP A 116 19.80 -16.18 5.22
CA TRP A 116 20.47 -14.88 5.27
C TRP A 116 19.67 -13.80 4.51
N ALA A 117 19.03 -14.18 3.39
CA ALA A 117 18.25 -13.27 2.55
C ALA A 117 17.07 -12.62 3.30
N LEU A 118 16.53 -13.28 4.33
CA LEU A 118 15.48 -12.70 5.17
C LEU A 118 15.93 -11.45 5.94
N ARG A 119 17.24 -11.25 6.12
CA ARG A 119 17.80 -10.04 6.74
C ARG A 119 17.73 -8.82 5.81
N LEU A 120 17.51 -9.00 4.50
CA LEU A 120 17.30 -7.90 3.56
C LEU A 120 15.91 -7.27 3.70
N LEU A 121 14.90 -8.07 4.08
CA LEU A 121 13.52 -7.63 4.22
C LEU A 121 13.36 -6.42 5.17
N PRO A 122 13.91 -6.41 6.41
CA PRO A 122 13.81 -5.24 7.28
C PRO A 122 14.55 -4.02 6.72
N VAL A 123 15.65 -4.21 5.99
CA VAL A 123 16.39 -3.10 5.36
C VAL A 123 15.52 -2.41 4.31
N VAL A 124 14.80 -3.17 3.48
CA VAL A 124 13.86 -2.63 2.49
C VAL A 124 12.78 -1.79 3.18
N SER A 125 12.17 -2.31 4.25
CA SER A 125 11.11 -1.58 4.98
C SER A 125 11.64 -0.35 5.74
N LEU A 126 12.87 -0.39 6.25
CA LEU A 126 13.51 0.78 6.89
C LEU A 126 13.80 1.88 5.87
N LEU A 127 14.35 1.54 4.69
CA LEU A 127 14.57 2.50 3.61
C LEU A 127 13.23 3.08 3.13
N ALA A 128 12.21 2.24 2.97
CA ALA A 128 10.87 2.70 2.61
C ALA A 128 10.26 3.63 3.68
N LEU A 129 10.49 3.37 4.97
CA LEU A 129 10.05 4.28 6.03
C LEU A 129 10.76 5.64 5.94
N LEU A 130 12.08 5.66 5.70
CA LEU A 130 12.82 6.92 5.53
C LEU A 130 12.28 7.74 4.36
N VAL A 131 12.06 7.11 3.21
CA VAL A 131 11.48 7.77 2.04
C VAL A 131 10.04 8.21 2.32
N SER A 132 9.25 7.42 3.07
CA SER A 132 7.90 7.80 3.51
C SER A 132 7.90 9.05 4.38
N ILE A 133 8.84 9.19 5.31
CA ILE A 133 8.99 10.41 6.13
C ILE A 133 9.32 11.62 5.23
N MET A 134 10.21 11.46 4.24
CA MET A 134 10.51 12.53 3.28
C MET A 134 9.28 12.95 2.48
N VAL A 135 8.55 11.96 1.91
CA VAL A 135 7.31 12.19 1.17
C VAL A 135 6.28 12.92 2.01
N VAL A 136 6.11 12.52 3.27
CA VAL A 136 5.19 13.14 4.23
C VAL A 136 5.51 14.63 4.44
N VAL A 137 6.79 14.96 4.67
CA VAL A 137 7.21 16.34 4.93
C VAL A 137 7.06 17.20 3.67
N MET A 138 7.50 16.69 2.52
CA MET A 138 7.41 17.41 1.24
C MET A 138 5.95 17.60 0.81
N GLN A 139 5.13 16.55 0.89
CA GLN A 139 3.70 16.64 0.65
C GLN A 139 3.03 17.66 1.58
N GLY A 140 3.37 17.66 2.88
CA GLY A 140 2.87 18.65 3.83
C GLY A 140 3.22 20.10 3.43
N SER A 141 4.42 20.33 2.88
CA SER A 141 4.82 21.65 2.39
C SER A 141 4.07 22.06 1.13
N GLU A 142 3.80 21.15 0.19
CA GLU A 142 3.01 21.45 -1.01
C GLU A 142 1.53 21.68 -0.68
N LEU A 143 0.94 20.90 0.23
CA LEU A 143 -0.43 21.12 0.71
C LEU A 143 -0.62 22.48 1.37
N ALA A 144 0.42 23.05 2.00
CA ALA A 144 0.38 24.40 2.53
C ALA A 144 0.31 25.48 1.42
N THR A 145 0.74 25.17 0.20
CA THR A 145 0.71 26.07 -0.96
C THR A 145 -0.58 25.93 -1.80
N ILE A 146 -1.25 24.77 -1.74
CA ILE A 146 -2.52 24.55 -2.45
C ILE A 146 -3.67 25.26 -1.72
N ARG A 147 -4.10 26.38 -2.30
CA ARG A 147 -5.26 27.17 -1.82
C ARG A 147 -6.37 27.13 -2.85
N SER A 148 -7.58 26.76 -2.43
CA SER A 148 -8.80 27.08 -3.19
C SER A 148 -9.31 28.46 -2.76
N SER A 149 -10.21 29.07 -3.54
CA SER A 149 -10.84 30.36 -3.21
C SER A 149 -11.67 30.34 -1.93
N VAL A 150 -11.93 29.16 -1.36
CA VAL A 150 -12.80 28.97 -0.18
C VAL A 150 -12.02 28.44 1.03
N GLN A 151 -11.10 27.48 0.86
CA GLN A 151 -10.28 26.92 1.96
C GLN A 151 -8.89 26.43 1.51
N GLN A 152 -7.93 26.46 2.44
CA GLN A 152 -6.58 25.90 2.27
C GLN A 152 -6.61 24.39 2.46
N ALA A 153 -5.87 23.62 1.64
CA ALA A 153 -5.94 22.16 1.64
C ALA A 153 -5.54 21.53 3.00
N SER A 154 -4.70 22.21 3.79
CA SER A 154 -4.31 21.80 5.14
C SER A 154 -5.42 21.96 6.19
N ALA A 155 -6.48 22.72 5.91
CA ALA A 155 -7.62 22.90 6.81
C ALA A 155 -8.72 21.84 6.63
N LEU A 156 -8.63 21.00 5.59
CA LEU A 156 -9.60 19.92 5.34
C LEU A 156 -9.50 18.79 6.38
N VAL A 157 -8.32 18.56 6.92
CA VAL A 157 -8.09 17.54 7.95
C VAL A 157 -7.64 18.24 9.24
N PRO A 158 -8.52 18.38 10.23
CA PRO A 158 -8.13 18.80 11.58
C PRO A 158 -6.97 17.93 12.07
N ASP A 159 -5.95 18.57 12.65
CA ASP A 159 -4.79 17.87 13.23
C ASP A 159 -3.98 17.00 12.24
N TYR A 160 -3.94 17.35 10.94
CA TYR A 160 -3.12 16.66 9.92
C TYR A 160 -1.71 16.30 10.41
N GLY A 161 -1.01 17.27 11.01
CA GLY A 161 0.35 17.07 11.52
C GLY A 161 0.44 16.04 12.65
N LEU A 162 -0.52 16.05 13.57
CA LEU A 162 -0.57 15.10 14.70
C LEU A 162 -0.89 13.69 14.22
N LEU A 163 -1.88 13.53 13.33
CA LEU A 163 -2.23 12.22 12.75
C LEU A 163 -1.05 11.64 11.96
N MET A 164 -0.36 12.47 11.19
CA MET A 164 0.81 12.05 10.42
C MET A 164 2.00 11.70 11.32
N ALA A 165 2.18 12.40 12.44
CA ALA A 165 3.16 12.04 13.46
C ALA A 165 2.83 10.67 14.10
N TRP A 166 1.57 10.42 14.43
CA TRP A 166 1.15 9.10 14.93
C TRP A 166 1.34 7.98 13.94
N ARG A 167 1.07 8.22 12.66
CA ARG A 167 1.45 7.26 11.61
C ARG A 167 2.94 6.92 11.68
N VAL A 168 3.82 7.91 11.70
CA VAL A 168 5.28 7.68 11.72
C VAL A 168 5.71 6.93 12.99
N VAL A 169 5.17 7.30 14.16
CA VAL A 169 5.48 6.61 15.42
C VAL A 169 5.05 5.14 15.38
N LEU A 170 3.85 4.84 14.90
CA LEU A 170 3.36 3.46 14.79
C LEU A 170 4.23 2.63 13.85
N LEU A 171 4.59 3.17 12.68
CA LEU A 171 5.47 2.50 11.72
C LEU A 171 6.88 2.29 12.31
N ALA A 172 7.44 3.27 12.99
CA ALA A 172 8.75 3.17 13.63
C ALA A 172 8.76 2.13 14.75
N LEU A 173 7.73 2.11 15.61
CA LEU A 173 7.58 1.10 16.66
C LEU A 173 7.46 -0.30 16.08
N ALA A 174 6.68 -0.48 15.02
CA ALA A 174 6.55 -1.76 14.33
C ALA A 174 7.90 -2.27 13.81
N LEU A 175 8.66 -1.42 13.11
CA LEU A 175 9.98 -1.79 12.60
C LEU A 175 10.99 -2.01 13.73
N ALA A 176 10.89 -1.28 14.84
CA ALA A 176 11.72 -1.53 16.02
C ALA A 176 11.43 -2.91 16.62
N CYS A 177 10.16 -3.29 16.79
CA CYS A 177 9.77 -4.64 17.23
C CYS A 177 10.35 -5.75 16.33
N TRP A 178 10.48 -5.49 15.03
CA TRP A 178 11.06 -6.44 14.08
C TRP A 178 12.60 -6.45 14.06
N CYS A 179 13.25 -5.27 14.13
CA CYS A 179 14.69 -5.12 13.96
C CYS A 179 15.48 -5.37 15.25
N VAL A 180 14.99 -4.92 16.40
CA VAL A 180 15.71 -5.00 17.69
C VAL A 180 16.11 -6.43 18.07
N PRO A 181 15.23 -7.45 17.97
CA PRO A 181 15.62 -8.83 18.25
C PRO A 181 16.75 -9.31 17.32
N GLN A 182 16.70 -8.95 16.04
CA GLN A 182 17.68 -9.37 15.03
C GLN A 182 19.06 -8.76 15.26
N ILE A 183 19.11 -7.48 15.64
CA ILE A 183 20.37 -6.79 16.00
C ILE A 183 20.99 -7.44 17.23
N ARG A 184 20.17 -7.91 18.19
CA ARG A 184 20.62 -8.67 19.36
C ARG A 184 20.98 -10.13 19.07
N GLY A 185 21.05 -10.52 17.79
CA GLY A 185 21.37 -11.89 17.36
C GLY A 185 20.25 -12.90 17.64
N ARG A 186 19.06 -12.45 18.05
CA ARG A 186 17.91 -13.31 18.34
C ARG A 186 16.94 -13.32 17.17
N LYS A 187 16.27 -14.46 17.00
CA LYS A 187 15.16 -14.56 16.07
C LYS A 187 13.93 -13.84 16.67
N PRO A 188 13.26 -12.91 15.95
CA PRO A 188 12.07 -12.26 16.46
C PRO A 188 10.94 -13.29 16.65
N ALA A 189 10.26 -13.21 17.79
CA ALA A 189 9.14 -14.08 18.11
C ALA A 189 7.96 -13.83 17.14
N VAL A 190 7.22 -14.88 16.79
CA VAL A 190 6.07 -14.79 15.87
C VAL A 190 5.00 -13.85 16.44
N SER A 191 4.75 -13.89 17.75
CA SER A 191 3.81 -12.98 18.43
C SER A 191 4.24 -11.52 18.32
N LEU A 192 5.53 -11.24 18.46
CA LEU A 192 6.09 -9.89 18.33
C LEU A 192 6.00 -9.37 16.88
N LEU A 193 6.22 -10.23 15.90
CA LEU A 193 6.02 -9.91 14.48
C LEU A 193 4.53 -9.68 14.16
N GLY A 194 3.63 -10.44 14.77
CA GLY A 194 2.19 -10.22 14.68
C GLY A 194 1.78 -8.85 15.22
N LEU A 195 2.31 -8.48 16.39
CA LEU A 195 2.10 -7.14 16.96
C LEU A 195 2.66 -6.05 16.01
N ALA A 196 3.88 -6.22 15.51
CA ALA A 196 4.48 -5.29 14.55
C ALA A 196 3.59 -5.13 13.31
N PHE A 197 3.02 -6.22 12.79
CA PHE A 197 2.13 -6.17 11.64
C PHE A 197 0.85 -5.38 11.92
N VAL A 198 0.22 -5.59 13.08
CA VAL A 198 -0.95 -4.81 13.51
C VAL A 198 -0.63 -3.32 13.63
N LEU A 199 0.54 -2.98 14.18
CA LEU A 199 1.01 -1.59 14.27
C LEU A 199 1.22 -0.96 12.89
N ILE A 200 1.80 -1.69 11.92
CA ILE A 200 1.90 -1.22 10.53
C ILE A 200 0.51 -0.96 9.95
N LEU A 201 -0.41 -1.91 10.10
CA LEU A 201 -1.77 -1.75 9.61
C LEU A 201 -2.44 -0.51 10.21
N ALA A 202 -2.32 -0.29 11.51
CA ALA A 202 -2.87 0.90 12.17
C ALA A 202 -2.26 2.20 11.61
N GLY A 203 -0.93 2.27 11.44
CA GLY A 203 -0.26 3.44 10.87
C GLY A 203 -0.65 3.70 9.42
N GLU A 204 -0.75 2.65 8.60
CA GLU A 204 -1.20 2.76 7.21
C GLU A 204 -2.68 3.13 7.09
N MET A 205 -3.55 2.68 8.00
CA MET A 205 -4.95 3.10 8.05
C MET A 205 -5.08 4.59 8.38
N ILE A 206 -4.24 5.13 9.26
CA ILE A 206 -4.19 6.58 9.51
C ILE A 206 -3.77 7.31 8.23
N GLY A 207 -2.70 6.85 7.56
CA GLY A 207 -2.23 7.44 6.30
C GLY A 207 -3.29 7.44 5.20
N ARG A 208 -4.03 6.33 5.06
CA ARG A 208 -5.14 6.21 4.10
C ARG A 208 -6.34 7.06 4.51
N GLY A 209 -6.66 7.11 5.80
CA GLY A 209 -7.71 7.99 6.33
C GLY A 209 -7.44 9.46 6.00
N ILE A 210 -6.20 9.92 6.21
CA ILE A 210 -5.77 11.27 5.81
C ILE A 210 -5.88 11.45 4.29
N PHE A 211 -5.36 10.50 3.50
CA PHE A 211 -5.41 10.57 2.04
C PHE A 211 -6.85 10.74 1.51
N TYR A 212 -7.80 9.97 2.05
CA TYR A 212 -9.21 10.11 1.68
C TYR A 212 -9.86 11.37 2.25
N GLY A 213 -9.46 11.82 3.45
CA GLY A 213 -9.92 13.07 4.05
C GLY A 213 -9.46 14.33 3.28
N LEU A 214 -8.35 14.24 2.54
CA LEU A 214 -7.87 15.29 1.64
C LEU A 214 -8.66 15.38 0.32
N HIS A 215 -9.76 14.64 0.17
CA HIS A 215 -10.62 14.76 -1.00
C HIS A 215 -11.23 16.16 -1.09
N MET A 216 -10.76 16.96 -2.05
CA MET A 216 -11.34 18.25 -2.41
C MET A 216 -11.62 18.28 -3.91
N THR A 217 -12.86 18.62 -4.28
CA THR A 217 -13.25 18.69 -5.69
C THR A 217 -13.18 20.13 -6.17
N VAL A 218 -12.41 20.40 -7.23
CA VAL A 218 -12.46 21.69 -7.95
C VAL A 218 -13.53 21.62 -9.04
N GLY A 219 -14.28 22.71 -9.21
CA GLY A 219 -15.34 22.82 -10.22
C GLY A 219 -16.78 22.78 -9.69
N MET A 220 -17.00 22.65 -8.38
CA MET A 220 -18.31 22.97 -7.80
C MET A 220 -18.41 24.48 -7.55
N ALA A 221 -19.23 25.16 -8.35
CA ALA A 221 -19.76 26.46 -7.95
C ALA A 221 -20.59 26.24 -6.69
N VAL A 222 -20.14 26.79 -5.57
CA VAL A 222 -21.01 26.94 -4.41
C VAL A 222 -22.07 27.96 -4.84
N ALA A 223 -23.30 27.49 -5.06
CA ALA A 223 -24.43 28.40 -5.16
C ALA A 223 -24.52 29.12 -3.80
N SER A 224 -24.21 30.42 -3.83
CA SER A 224 -24.47 31.36 -2.75
C SER A 224 -25.94 31.42 -2.41
#